data_AF-A0A398A4W7-F1
#
_entry.id   AF-A0A398A4W7-F1
#
_cell.length_a   1.000
_cell.length_b   1.000
_cell.length_c   1.000
_cell.angle_alpha   90.00
_cell.angle_beta   90.00
_cell.angle_gamma   90.00
#
_symmetry.space_group_name_H-M   'P 1'
#
loop_
_entity.id
_entity.type
_entity.pdbx_description
1 polymer ?
#
loop_
_entity_poly.entity_id
_entity_poly.type
_entity_poly.pdbx_seq_one_letter_code
_entity_poly.pdbx_strand_id
1 'polypeptide(L)'
;MAATYHVRSCSLPARLPSNGLNHIQQLLSKLPTDNNNSLSLLSQLYESISHLFNDSPASSLLPHHSFFTHLLDLSLVHLDLCSKLRDITCRIKDCLRDLRSAFRRRGHGGDFTIRCHVKAFVRSRRLIHKDLAKLLLLLKQTDHPSIESTHPLITLLRQVCSQTCRSFRTVMLSLSSSVPKPRPSRWALVSKLVIKNVTNTSAQVHSGDRTEFQMMDEELQRFCSAKEIKKEGIKSLIALLDNVDVVVEDLEESLESVYRRMIQARVSLLNILSLHI
;
A
#
# COMPACT_ATOMS: atom_id res chain seq x y z
N MET A 1 11.54 -57.89 43.21
CA MET A 1 10.92 -56.55 43.34
C MET A 1 11.46 -55.69 42.21
N ALA A 2 10.68 -55.49 41.14
CA ALA A 2 11.07 -54.64 40.02
C ALA A 2 10.71 -53.18 40.34
N ALA A 3 11.70 -52.29 40.30
CA ALA A 3 11.48 -50.86 40.46
C ALA A 3 10.77 -50.32 39.20
N THR A 4 9.53 -49.89 39.38
CA THR A 4 8.72 -49.21 38.37
C THR A 4 9.25 -47.79 38.19
N TYR A 5 9.99 -47.56 37.11
CA TYR A 5 10.37 -46.21 36.69
C TYR A 5 9.14 -45.47 36.17
N HIS A 6 8.75 -44.40 36.85
CA HIS A 6 7.77 -43.45 36.34
C HIS A 6 8.36 -42.74 35.12
N VAL A 7 7.87 -43.11 33.94
CA VAL A 7 8.04 -42.29 32.72
C VAL A 7 7.28 -40.99 32.95
N ARG A 8 7.99 -39.91 33.25
CA ARG A 8 7.41 -38.57 33.25
C ARG A 8 7.10 -38.18 31.81
N SER A 9 5.83 -38.02 31.49
CA SER A 9 5.34 -37.43 30.25
C SER A 9 5.93 -36.03 30.10
N CYS A 10 6.81 -35.85 29.12
CA CYS A 10 7.24 -34.52 28.70
C CYS A 10 6.10 -33.87 27.91
N SER A 11 5.28 -33.06 28.56
CA SER A 11 4.44 -32.09 27.88
C SER A 11 5.35 -31.03 27.24
N LEU A 12 5.75 -31.22 25.99
CA LEU A 12 6.52 -30.23 25.23
C LEU A 12 5.60 -29.05 24.89
N PRO A 13 5.81 -27.83 25.44
CA PRO A 13 5.25 -26.62 24.88
C PRO A 13 6.21 -26.16 23.79
N ALA A 14 6.30 -26.92 22.70
CA ALA A 14 7.20 -26.63 21.57
C ALA A 14 6.43 -26.49 20.25
N ARG A 15 5.12 -26.25 20.32
CA ARG A 15 4.29 -26.05 19.14
C ARG A 15 3.81 -24.61 19.11
N LEU A 16 3.96 -23.99 17.95
CA LEU A 16 3.39 -22.68 17.65
C LEU A 16 1.87 -22.71 17.92
N PRO A 17 1.26 -21.67 18.53
CA PRO A 17 -0.16 -21.69 18.86
C PRO A 17 -1.02 -21.80 17.59
N SER A 18 -1.72 -22.93 17.45
CA SER A 18 -2.57 -23.26 16.30
C SER A 18 -3.65 -22.21 16.04
N ASN A 19 -4.16 -21.58 17.10
CA ASN A 19 -5.19 -20.56 17.02
C ASN A 19 -4.69 -19.29 16.31
N GLY A 20 -3.45 -18.87 16.58
CA GLY A 20 -2.84 -17.71 15.92
C GLY A 20 -2.60 -17.95 14.43
N LEU A 21 -2.08 -19.13 14.07
CA LEU A 21 -1.90 -19.54 12.67
C LEU A 21 -3.22 -19.57 11.89
N ASN A 22 -4.25 -20.18 12.47
CA ASN A 22 -5.58 -20.27 11.85
C ASN A 22 -6.21 -18.89 11.65
N HIS A 23 -6.04 -17.98 12.60
CA HIS A 23 -6.55 -16.62 12.49
C HIS A 23 -5.90 -15.84 11.33
N ILE A 24 -4.56 -15.91 11.22
CA ILE A 24 -3.84 -15.27 10.12
C ILE A 24 -4.26 -15.87 8.77
N GLN A 25 -4.43 -17.20 8.70
CA GLN A 25 -4.92 -17.87 7.49
C GLN A 25 -6.32 -17.39 7.10
N GLN A 26 -7.22 -17.19 8.07
CA GLN A 26 -8.57 -16.67 7.85
C GLN A 26 -8.54 -15.21 7.37
N LEU A 27 -7.64 -14.38 7.91
CA LEU A 27 -7.46 -13.02 7.43
C LEU A 27 -6.92 -13.02 5.99
N LEU A 28 -5.94 -13.87 5.67
CA LEU A 28 -5.41 -14.03 4.31
C LEU A 28 -6.50 -14.45 3.31
N SER A 29 -7.41 -15.36 3.69
CA SER A 29 -8.51 -15.78 2.82
C SER A 29 -9.58 -14.70 2.63
N LYS A 30 -9.67 -13.74 3.56
CA LYS A 30 -10.58 -12.59 3.50
C LYS A 30 -9.97 -11.41 2.74
N LEU A 31 -8.64 -11.37 2.53
CA LEU A 31 -8.06 -10.26 1.77
C LEU A 31 -8.52 -10.35 0.30
N PRO A 32 -9.02 -9.25 -0.27
CA PRO A 32 -10.05 -9.33 -1.29
C PRO A 32 -9.43 -9.01 -2.67
N THR A 33 -9.89 -9.43 -3.86
CA THR A 33 -11.26 -9.53 -4.42
C THR A 33 -12.13 -8.27 -4.28
N ASP A 34 -11.64 -7.22 -3.62
CA ASP A 34 -12.39 -6.00 -3.25
C ASP A 34 -11.42 -4.95 -2.67
N ASN A 35 -11.24 -3.85 -3.38
CA ASN A 35 -10.06 -2.98 -3.24
C ASN A 35 -10.04 -2.11 -1.97
N ASN A 36 -11.20 -1.81 -1.36
CA ASN A 36 -11.31 -0.72 -0.39
C ASN A 36 -10.87 -1.09 1.04
N ASN A 37 -10.94 -2.37 1.44
CA ASN A 37 -10.57 -2.82 2.80
C ASN A 37 -9.18 -3.47 2.88
N SER A 38 -8.42 -3.46 1.79
CA SER A 38 -7.16 -4.20 1.66
C SER A 38 -6.09 -3.79 2.69
N LEU A 39 -5.97 -2.49 3.00
CA LEU A 39 -5.00 -1.98 3.97
C LEU A 39 -5.42 -2.20 5.43
N SER A 40 -6.71 -2.05 5.75
CA SER A 40 -7.22 -2.33 7.10
C SER A 40 -7.00 -3.79 7.49
N LEU A 41 -7.32 -4.72 6.57
CA LEU A 41 -7.06 -6.13 6.78
C LEU A 41 -5.55 -6.45 6.84
N LEU A 42 -4.73 -5.74 6.07
CA LEU A 42 -3.28 -5.87 6.15
C LEU A 42 -2.74 -5.41 7.52
N SER A 43 -3.29 -4.34 8.08
CA SER A 43 -2.96 -3.88 9.43
C SER A 43 -3.29 -4.96 10.47
N GLN A 44 -4.47 -5.58 10.38
CA GLN A 44 -4.89 -6.69 11.25
C GLN A 44 -3.99 -7.93 11.09
N LEU A 45 -3.53 -8.23 9.87
CA LEU A 45 -2.56 -9.30 9.61
C LEU A 45 -1.25 -9.05 10.36
N TYR A 46 -0.66 -7.85 10.23
CA TYR A 46 0.60 -7.52 10.91
C TYR A 46 0.44 -7.49 12.43
N GLU A 47 -0.70 -7.03 12.94
CA GLU A 47 -1.04 -7.12 14.37
C GLU A 47 -1.07 -8.58 14.84
N SER A 48 -1.77 -9.45 14.11
CA SER A 48 -1.85 -10.89 14.42
C SER A 48 -0.49 -11.58 14.39
N ILE A 49 0.38 -11.20 13.46
CA ILE A 49 1.76 -11.69 13.38
C ILE A 49 2.58 -11.24 14.60
N SER A 50 2.43 -9.99 15.01
CA SER A 50 3.08 -9.47 16.21
C SER A 50 2.68 -10.26 17.45
N HIS A 51 1.38 -10.52 17.63
CA HIS A 51 0.86 -11.36 18.72
C HIS A 51 1.38 -12.79 18.64
N LEU A 52 1.31 -13.42 17.46
CA LEU A 52 1.84 -14.76 17.24
C LEU A 52 3.30 -14.87 17.69
N PHE A 53 4.13 -13.88 17.34
CA PHE A 53 5.52 -13.86 17.74
C PHE A 53 5.69 -13.65 19.25
N ASN A 54 5.03 -12.66 19.84
CA ASN A 54 5.14 -12.38 21.27
C ASN A 54 4.66 -13.55 22.15
N ASP A 55 3.67 -14.31 21.68
CA ASP A 55 3.07 -15.43 22.43
C ASP A 55 3.75 -16.78 22.14
N SER A 56 4.68 -16.85 21.17
CA SER A 56 5.33 -18.11 20.78
C SER A 56 6.62 -18.35 21.58
N PRO A 57 6.86 -19.59 22.06
CA PRO A 57 8.11 -19.92 22.70
C PRO A 57 9.24 -19.84 21.67
N ALA A 58 10.31 -19.15 22.07
CA ALA A 58 11.47 -18.86 21.25
C ALA A 58 12.02 -20.14 20.56
N SER A 59 12.01 -21.26 21.30
CA SER A 59 12.45 -22.60 20.87
C SER A 59 11.77 -23.14 19.59
N SER A 60 10.56 -22.67 19.25
CA SER A 60 9.75 -23.18 18.13
C SER A 60 10.11 -22.58 16.76
N LEU A 61 11.00 -21.58 16.72
CA LEU A 61 11.32 -20.79 15.52
C LEU A 61 12.77 -20.98 15.03
N LEU A 62 13.60 -21.69 15.78
CA LEU A 62 15.05 -21.84 15.55
C LEU A 62 15.54 -22.54 14.26
N PRO A 63 14.85 -23.52 13.64
CA PRO A 63 15.46 -24.28 12.54
C PRO A 63 15.75 -23.45 11.28
N HIS A 64 15.30 -22.19 11.22
CA HIS A 64 15.18 -21.40 10.00
C HIS A 64 15.79 -20.00 10.09
N HIS A 65 16.93 -19.83 10.78
CA HIS A 65 17.59 -18.52 10.95
C HIS A 65 17.83 -17.76 9.63
N SER A 66 18.25 -18.45 8.56
CA SER A 66 18.44 -17.83 7.23
C SER A 66 17.14 -17.33 6.58
N PHE A 67 16.01 -17.99 6.85
CA PHE A 67 14.71 -17.53 6.38
C PHE A 67 14.26 -16.28 7.14
N PHE A 68 14.42 -16.25 8.47
CA PHE A 68 13.97 -15.12 9.27
C PHE A 68 14.83 -13.88 9.08
N THR A 69 16.13 -14.03 8.82
CA THR A 69 17.00 -12.92 8.39
C THR A 69 16.55 -12.34 7.05
N HIS A 70 16.33 -13.18 6.05
CA HIS A 70 15.75 -12.74 4.76
C HIS A 70 14.36 -12.10 4.93
N LEU A 71 13.52 -12.63 5.83
CA LEU A 71 12.21 -12.05 6.13
C LEU A 71 12.34 -10.65 6.75
N LEU A 72 13.32 -10.43 7.63
CA LEU A 72 13.62 -9.12 8.19
C LEU A 72 14.09 -8.13 7.11
N ASP A 73 14.94 -8.56 6.18
CA ASP A 73 15.36 -7.73 5.05
C ASP A 73 14.17 -7.37 4.16
N LEU A 74 13.31 -8.34 3.83
CA LEU A 74 12.10 -8.10 3.05
C LEU A 74 11.11 -7.18 3.79
N SER A 75 11.01 -7.30 5.12
CA SER A 75 10.17 -6.42 5.94
C SER A 75 10.63 -4.96 5.88
N LEU A 76 11.95 -4.71 5.80
CA LEU A 76 12.50 -3.36 5.61
C LEU A 76 12.11 -2.81 4.24
N VAL A 77 12.22 -3.62 3.19
CA VAL A 77 11.79 -3.21 1.84
C VAL A 77 10.30 -2.83 1.83
N HIS A 78 9.45 -3.60 2.49
CA HIS A 78 8.03 -3.25 2.61
C HIS A 78 7.81 -1.96 3.42
N LEU A 79 8.54 -1.74 4.51
CA LEU A 79 8.47 -0.53 5.31
C LEU A 79 8.88 0.70 4.50
N ASP A 80 9.99 0.61 3.75
CA ASP A 80 10.46 1.69 2.87
C ASP A 80 9.41 2.01 1.80
N LEU A 81 8.79 0.99 1.23
CA LEU A 81 7.73 1.15 0.24
C LEU A 81 6.50 1.85 0.83
N CYS A 82 6.08 1.42 2.03
CA CYS A 82 4.97 2.03 2.77
C CYS A 82 5.29 3.50 3.11
N SER A 83 6.51 3.80 3.56
CA SER A 83 6.96 5.17 3.85
C SER A 83 6.87 6.06 2.61
N LYS A 84 7.43 5.61 1.47
CA LYS A 84 7.36 6.38 0.21
C LYS A 84 5.94 6.59 -0.27
N LEU A 85 5.05 5.64 -0.03
CA LEU A 85 3.65 5.74 -0.37
C LEU A 85 2.92 6.76 0.53
N ARG A 86 3.21 6.78 1.83
CA ARG A 86 2.75 7.84 2.76
C ARG A 86 3.20 9.22 2.27
N ASP A 87 4.47 9.38 1.92
CA ASP A 87 5.00 10.65 1.39
C ASP A 87 4.28 11.08 0.10
N ILE A 88 3.94 10.13 -0.79
CA ILE A 88 3.13 10.41 -1.97
C ILE A 88 1.74 10.91 -1.58
N THR A 89 1.06 10.23 -0.65
CA THR A 89 -0.29 10.59 -0.19
C THR A 89 -0.30 11.99 0.44
N CYS A 90 0.67 12.31 1.31
CA CYS A 90 0.80 13.65 1.90
C CYS A 90 1.00 14.73 0.81
N ARG A 91 1.87 14.47 -0.19
CA ARG A 91 2.07 15.42 -1.31
C ARG A 91 0.80 15.64 -2.13
N ILE A 92 -0.04 14.62 -2.31
CA ILE A 92 -1.36 14.77 -2.95
C ILE A 92 -2.23 15.71 -2.11
N LYS A 93 -2.34 15.46 -0.80
CA LYS A 93 -3.13 16.26 0.15
C LYS A 93 -2.71 17.73 0.14
N ASP A 94 -1.42 18.01 0.13
CA ASP A 94 -0.89 19.39 0.06
C ASP A 94 -1.26 20.07 -1.25
N CYS A 95 -1.12 19.37 -2.38
CA CYS A 95 -1.50 19.92 -3.68
C CYS A 95 -2.99 20.22 -3.78
N LEU A 96 -3.84 19.37 -3.19
CA LEU A 96 -5.29 19.60 -3.13
C LEU A 96 -5.60 20.86 -2.32
N ARG A 97 -5.00 20.98 -1.13
CA ARG A 97 -5.14 22.16 -0.25
C ARG A 97 -4.70 23.44 -0.95
N ASP A 98 -3.57 23.42 -1.64
CA ASP A 98 -3.05 24.58 -2.39
C ASP A 98 -4.02 25.03 -3.48
N LEU A 99 -4.54 24.08 -4.26
CA LEU A 99 -5.47 24.38 -5.35
C LEU A 99 -6.81 24.90 -4.83
N ARG A 100 -7.38 24.30 -3.77
CA ARG A 100 -8.59 24.82 -3.10
C ARG A 100 -8.37 26.24 -2.58
N SER A 101 -7.22 26.46 -1.94
CA SER A 101 -6.82 27.75 -1.38
C SER A 101 -6.73 28.83 -2.48
N ALA A 102 -6.19 28.47 -3.65
CA ALA A 102 -6.17 29.34 -4.82
C ALA A 102 -7.59 29.70 -5.32
N PHE A 103 -8.52 28.75 -5.36
CA PHE A 103 -9.90 29.04 -5.75
C PHE A 103 -10.62 29.96 -4.77
N ARG A 104 -10.38 29.84 -3.46
CA ARG A 104 -10.96 30.75 -2.45
C ARG A 104 -10.44 32.18 -2.58
N ARG A 105 -9.17 32.37 -2.92
CA ARG A 105 -8.52 33.69 -3.04
C ARG A 105 -8.80 34.42 -4.36
N ARG A 106 -9.71 33.94 -5.22
CA ARG A 106 -9.98 34.46 -6.59
C ARG A 106 -10.19 35.98 -6.68
N GLY A 107 -10.54 36.65 -5.58
CA GLY A 107 -10.90 38.07 -5.53
C GLY A 107 -9.98 39.05 -6.28
N HIS A 108 -8.70 38.74 -6.57
CA HIS A 108 -7.75 39.70 -7.19
C HIS A 108 -6.99 39.22 -8.45
N GLY A 109 -7.11 37.95 -8.88
CA GLY A 109 -6.17 37.35 -9.85
C GLY A 109 -6.70 36.93 -11.23
N GLY A 110 -8.03 36.97 -11.43
CA GLY A 110 -8.67 36.55 -12.69
C GLY A 110 -8.40 35.09 -13.12
N ASP A 111 -8.82 34.75 -14.34
CA ASP A 111 -8.75 33.38 -14.86
C ASP A 111 -7.31 32.90 -15.14
N PHE A 112 -6.40 33.83 -15.42
CA PHE A 112 -4.99 33.53 -15.65
C PHE A 112 -4.35 32.87 -14.42
N THR A 113 -4.56 33.46 -13.25
CA THR A 113 -3.98 32.97 -11.97
C THR A 113 -4.52 31.58 -11.64
N ILE A 114 -5.83 31.37 -11.79
CA ILE A 114 -6.45 30.06 -11.62
C ILE A 114 -5.80 29.02 -12.52
N ARG A 115 -5.63 29.35 -13.81
CA ARG A 115 -5.04 28.43 -14.78
C ARG A 115 -3.59 28.11 -14.45
N CYS A 116 -2.84 29.04 -13.85
CA CYS A 116 -1.49 28.78 -13.33
C CYS A 116 -1.52 27.74 -12.19
N HIS A 117 -2.42 27.88 -11.22
CA HIS A 117 -2.57 26.91 -10.12
C HIS A 117 -3.02 25.53 -10.61
N VAL A 118 -4.00 25.46 -11.52
CA VAL A 118 -4.42 24.20 -12.15
C VAL A 118 -3.25 23.54 -12.88
N LYS A 119 -2.48 24.31 -13.67
CA LYS A 119 -1.29 23.78 -14.36
C LYS A 119 -0.22 23.31 -13.38
N ALA A 120 -0.05 23.97 -12.24
CA ALA A 120 0.88 23.54 -11.19
C ALA A 120 0.44 22.20 -10.58
N PHE A 121 -0.84 22.06 -10.23
CA PHE A 121 -1.41 20.81 -9.74
C PHE A 121 -1.23 19.65 -10.73
N VAL A 122 -1.57 19.88 -12.01
CA VAL A 122 -1.38 18.88 -13.08
C VAL A 122 0.10 18.48 -13.24
N ARG A 123 1.05 19.41 -13.05
CA ARG A 123 2.49 19.07 -13.04
C ARG A 123 2.84 18.21 -11.85
N SER A 124 2.36 18.54 -10.65
CA SER A 124 2.58 17.73 -9.45
C SER A 124 2.02 16.31 -9.61
N ARG A 125 0.78 16.16 -10.08
CA ARG A 125 0.17 14.86 -10.41
C ARG A 125 1.05 14.01 -11.34
N ARG A 126 1.67 14.62 -12.36
CA ARG A 126 2.58 13.92 -13.27
C ARG A 126 3.89 13.47 -12.59
N LEU A 127 4.39 14.22 -11.62
CA LEU A 127 5.58 13.82 -10.85
C LEU A 127 5.24 12.66 -9.92
N ILE A 128 4.10 12.74 -9.22
CA ILE A 128 3.57 11.65 -8.39
C ILE A 128 3.43 10.36 -9.21
N HIS A 129 2.87 10.43 -10.42
CA HIS A 129 2.77 9.28 -11.33
C HIS A 129 4.13 8.67 -11.71
N LYS A 130 5.16 9.50 -11.89
CA LYS A 130 6.52 9.00 -12.16
C LYS A 130 7.08 8.27 -10.94
N ASP A 131 6.85 8.80 -9.75
CA ASP A 131 7.30 8.16 -8.51
C ASP A 131 6.56 6.83 -8.28
N LEU A 132 5.25 6.79 -8.46
CA LEU A 132 4.45 5.56 -8.40
C LEU A 132 4.94 4.50 -9.41
N ALA A 133 5.26 4.92 -10.64
CA ALA A 133 5.81 4.00 -11.64
C ALA A 133 7.17 3.40 -11.22
N LYS A 134 8.04 4.20 -10.57
CA LYS A 134 9.31 3.69 -10.02
C LYS A 134 9.07 2.68 -8.89
N LEU A 135 8.12 2.97 -7.99
CA LEU A 135 7.77 2.06 -6.89
C LEU A 135 7.17 0.74 -7.40
N LEU A 136 6.30 0.80 -8.41
CA LEU A 136 5.76 -0.39 -9.07
C LEU A 136 6.84 -1.24 -9.75
N LEU A 137 7.88 -0.61 -10.32
CA LEU A 137 9.02 -1.33 -10.89
C LEU A 137 9.87 -1.99 -9.81
N LEU A 138 10.15 -1.29 -8.71
CA LEU A 138 10.87 -1.84 -7.55
C LEU A 138 10.14 -3.06 -7.00
N LEU A 139 8.82 -2.96 -6.83
CA LEU A 139 7.99 -4.04 -6.33
C LEU A 139 7.98 -5.28 -7.24
N LYS A 140 8.08 -5.08 -8.56
CA LYS A 140 8.20 -6.19 -9.53
C LYS A 140 9.56 -6.88 -9.46
N GLN A 141 10.63 -6.14 -9.17
CA GLN A 141 11.97 -6.72 -9.05
C GLN A 141 12.13 -7.57 -7.79
N THR A 142 11.30 -7.33 -6.77
CA THR A 142 11.27 -8.09 -5.52
C THR A 142 10.41 -9.37 -5.59
N ASP A 143 9.74 -9.63 -6.72
CA ASP A 143 9.00 -10.88 -6.96
C ASP A 143 9.98 -12.02 -7.27
N HIS A 144 10.51 -12.69 -6.24
CA HIS A 144 11.28 -13.92 -6.42
C HIS A 144 10.37 -15.17 -6.35
N PRO A 145 10.61 -16.20 -7.19
CA PRO A 145 9.87 -17.45 -7.10
C PRO A 145 10.16 -18.14 -5.77
N SER A 146 9.09 -18.39 -5.01
CA SER A 146 9.17 -19.11 -3.73
C SER A 146 9.63 -20.54 -3.96
N ILE A 147 10.83 -20.91 -3.49
CA ILE A 147 11.21 -22.31 -3.27
C ILE A 147 10.24 -22.89 -2.25
N GLU A 148 9.43 -23.88 -2.61
CA GLU A 148 8.47 -24.52 -1.70
C GLU A 148 9.14 -24.91 -0.38
N SER A 149 8.56 -24.46 0.73
CA SER A 149 8.99 -24.84 2.08
C SER A 149 7.89 -25.70 2.70
N THR A 150 8.27 -26.80 3.33
CA THR A 150 7.34 -27.69 4.02
C THR A 150 6.86 -27.11 5.37
N HIS A 151 7.53 -26.09 5.93
CA HIS A 151 7.19 -25.55 7.25
C HIS A 151 5.95 -24.61 7.21
N PRO A 152 4.87 -24.89 7.95
CA PRO A 152 3.60 -24.14 7.86
C PRO A 152 3.74 -22.64 8.12
N LEU A 153 4.51 -22.24 9.14
CA LEU A 153 4.74 -20.83 9.45
C LEU A 153 5.49 -20.09 8.33
N ILE A 154 6.47 -20.74 7.69
CA ILE A 154 7.24 -20.12 6.61
C ILE A 154 6.33 -19.85 5.43
N THR A 155 5.51 -20.84 5.08
CA THR A 155 4.50 -20.71 4.02
C THR A 155 3.53 -19.58 4.33
N LEU A 156 3.03 -19.49 5.56
CA LEU A 156 2.14 -18.42 6.00
C LEU A 156 2.78 -17.03 5.90
N LEU A 157 4.00 -16.85 6.43
CA LEU A 157 4.70 -15.56 6.40
C LEU A 157 5.05 -15.12 4.97
N ARG A 158 5.34 -16.06 4.06
CA ARG A 158 5.50 -15.76 2.64
C ARG A 158 4.19 -15.32 1.99
N GLN A 159 3.07 -15.96 2.33
CA GLN A 159 1.74 -15.51 1.86
C GLN A 159 1.44 -14.10 2.33
N VAL A 160 1.73 -13.77 3.60
CA VAL A 160 1.62 -12.40 4.12
C VAL A 160 2.47 -11.44 3.29
N CYS A 161 3.75 -11.74 3.07
CA CYS A 161 4.64 -10.88 2.28
C CYS A 161 4.09 -10.65 0.86
N SER A 162 3.67 -11.72 0.19
CA SER A 162 3.05 -11.65 -1.13
C SER A 162 1.79 -10.77 -1.12
N GLN A 163 0.99 -10.87 -0.05
CA GLN A 163 -0.21 -10.08 0.10
C GLN A 163 0.08 -8.60 0.40
N THR A 164 1.11 -8.29 1.19
CA THR A 164 1.63 -6.94 1.38
C THR A 164 1.98 -6.30 0.04
N CYS A 165 2.73 -7.02 -0.81
CA CYS A 165 3.05 -6.57 -2.16
C CYS A 165 1.80 -6.28 -2.99
N ARG A 166 0.82 -7.19 -2.99
CA ARG A 166 -0.44 -6.99 -3.72
C ARG A 166 -1.19 -5.75 -3.24
N SER A 167 -1.35 -5.57 -1.93
CA SER A 167 -2.03 -4.41 -1.37
C SER A 167 -1.36 -3.10 -1.76
N PHE A 168 -0.02 -3.00 -1.63
CA PHE A 168 0.70 -1.80 -2.05
C PHE A 168 0.63 -1.56 -3.55
N ARG A 169 0.68 -2.61 -4.37
CA ARG A 169 0.48 -2.51 -5.82
C ARG A 169 -0.90 -1.91 -6.14
N THR A 170 -1.96 -2.42 -5.53
CA THR A 170 -3.33 -1.94 -5.72
C THR A 170 -3.46 -0.46 -5.40
N VAL A 171 -2.92 -0.02 -4.26
CA VAL A 171 -2.92 1.39 -3.86
C VAL A 171 -2.13 2.25 -4.86
N MET A 172 -0.96 1.80 -5.30
CA MET A 172 -0.20 2.55 -6.30
C MET A 172 -0.94 2.68 -7.62
N LEU A 173 -1.65 1.63 -8.04
CA LEU A 173 -2.44 1.65 -9.27
C LEU A 173 -3.66 2.57 -9.16
N SER A 174 -4.35 2.61 -8.01
CA SER A 174 -5.49 3.52 -7.81
C SER A 174 -5.06 5.00 -7.89
N LEU A 175 -3.92 5.34 -7.27
CA LEU A 175 -3.34 6.69 -7.32
C LEU A 175 -2.79 7.06 -8.72
N SER A 176 -2.43 6.04 -9.52
CA SER A 176 -1.88 6.17 -10.88
C SER A 176 -2.94 6.27 -11.98
N SER A 177 -4.23 6.33 -11.64
CA SER A 177 -5.32 6.47 -12.60
C SER A 177 -5.07 7.63 -13.59
N SER A 178 -5.34 7.38 -14.87
CA SER A 178 -4.73 8.07 -16.02
C SER A 178 -4.99 9.59 -16.06
N VAL A 179 -3.94 10.39 -15.93
CA VAL A 179 -3.99 11.84 -16.21
C VAL A 179 -4.27 12.10 -17.71
N PRO A 180 -5.32 12.86 -18.06
CA PRO A 180 -5.54 13.34 -19.43
C PRO A 180 -4.36 14.21 -19.88
N LYS A 181 -3.91 14.04 -21.12
CA LYS A 181 -2.83 14.86 -21.70
C LYS A 181 -3.23 15.46 -23.04
N PRO A 182 -2.85 16.73 -23.31
CA PRO A 182 -3.13 17.38 -24.60
C PRO A 182 -2.18 17.02 -25.75
N ARG A 183 -1.01 16.38 -25.54
CA ARG A 183 -0.11 15.90 -26.63
C ARG A 183 0.80 14.73 -26.21
N PRO A 184 1.15 13.79 -27.12
CA PRO A 184 2.06 12.68 -26.84
C PRO A 184 3.53 13.15 -26.82
N SER A 185 4.29 12.70 -25.82
CA SER A 185 5.75 12.83 -25.75
C SER A 185 6.37 11.44 -25.59
N ARG A 186 7.52 11.20 -26.24
CA ARG A 186 8.18 9.88 -26.35
C ARG A 186 8.48 9.22 -24.99
N TRP A 187 8.75 10.00 -23.95
CA TRP A 187 9.01 9.50 -22.58
C TRP A 187 7.73 9.08 -21.83
N ALA A 188 6.55 9.54 -22.26
CA ALA A 188 5.27 9.15 -21.66
C ALA A 188 4.81 7.75 -22.10
N LEU A 189 5.40 7.20 -23.18
CA LEU A 189 5.12 5.84 -23.64
C LEU A 189 5.71 4.81 -22.68
N VAL A 190 6.90 5.07 -22.13
CA VAL A 190 7.56 4.15 -21.19
C VAL A 190 6.79 4.03 -19.87
N SER A 191 6.34 5.15 -19.29
CA SER A 191 5.55 5.12 -18.04
C SER A 191 4.17 4.48 -18.25
N LYS A 192 3.50 4.77 -19.38
CA LYS A 192 2.23 4.12 -19.74
C LYS A 192 2.41 2.64 -19.99
N LEU A 193 3.50 2.22 -20.64
CA LEU A 193 3.78 0.81 -20.90
C LEU A 193 4.10 0.07 -19.60
N VAL A 194 4.85 0.67 -18.67
CA VAL A 194 5.11 0.07 -17.36
C VAL A 194 3.82 -0.10 -16.56
N ILE A 195 3.01 0.96 -16.42
CA ILE A 195 1.75 0.89 -15.67
C ILE A 195 0.76 -0.07 -16.38
N LYS A 196 0.67 -0.02 -17.72
CA LYS A 196 -0.22 -0.89 -18.52
C LYS A 196 0.24 -2.36 -18.54
N ASN A 197 1.54 -2.63 -18.60
CA ASN A 197 2.08 -3.99 -18.52
C ASN A 197 1.86 -4.56 -17.11
N VAL A 198 1.96 -3.72 -16.08
CA VAL A 198 1.67 -4.07 -14.67
C VAL A 198 0.18 -4.33 -14.46
N THR A 199 -0.72 -3.56 -15.07
CA THR A 199 -2.18 -3.80 -14.99
C THR A 199 -2.64 -5.01 -15.80
N ASN A 200 -1.95 -5.37 -16.89
CA ASN A 200 -2.34 -6.50 -17.74
C ASN A 200 -2.05 -7.88 -17.12
N THR A 201 -1.19 -7.97 -16.09
CA THR A 201 -0.77 -9.25 -15.48
C THR A 201 -1.67 -9.73 -14.35
N SER A 202 -2.62 -8.93 -13.86
CA SER A 202 -3.54 -9.35 -12.80
C SER A 202 -4.91 -8.72 -13.01
N ALA A 203 -5.88 -9.58 -13.32
CA ALA A 203 -7.34 -9.42 -13.25
C ALA A 203 -7.92 -8.01 -13.48
N GLN A 204 -8.75 -7.94 -14.51
CA GLN A 204 -9.67 -6.86 -14.81
C GLN A 204 -10.25 -6.18 -13.56
N VAL A 205 -9.96 -4.89 -13.38
CA VAL A 205 -10.89 -4.02 -12.66
C VAL A 205 -12.06 -3.78 -13.60
N HIS A 206 -13.06 -4.66 -13.52
CA HIS A 206 -14.41 -4.37 -14.00
C HIS A 206 -15.05 -3.40 -13.01
N SER A 207 -15.08 -2.13 -13.37
CA SER A 207 -16.21 -1.26 -13.03
C SER A 207 -16.25 -0.14 -14.07
N GLY A 208 -17.42 0.08 -14.65
CA GLY A 208 -17.69 1.20 -15.55
C GLY A 208 -17.72 2.56 -14.82
N ASP A 209 -17.52 2.58 -13.51
CA ASP A 209 -17.49 3.82 -12.73
C ASP A 209 -16.13 4.50 -12.76
N ARG A 210 -16.16 5.81 -13.02
CA ARG A 210 -14.98 6.67 -12.94
C ARG A 210 -14.57 6.84 -11.48
N THR A 211 -13.30 6.59 -11.18
CA THR A 211 -12.72 6.93 -9.86
C THR A 211 -12.75 8.45 -9.62
N GLU A 212 -12.73 8.89 -8.36
CA GLU A 212 -12.67 10.30 -7.95
C GLU A 212 -11.48 11.02 -8.60
N PHE A 213 -10.33 10.35 -8.64
CA PHE A 213 -9.12 10.85 -9.30
C PHE A 213 -9.31 11.04 -10.81
N GLN A 214 -10.01 10.13 -11.50
CA GLN A 214 -10.31 10.26 -12.93
C GLN A 214 -11.25 11.44 -13.18
N MET A 215 -12.32 11.58 -12.39
CA MET A 215 -13.26 12.69 -12.52
C MET A 215 -12.57 14.05 -12.29
N MET A 216 -11.74 14.14 -11.25
CA MET A 216 -10.91 15.32 -10.98
C MET A 216 -9.95 15.62 -12.15
N ASP A 217 -9.22 14.61 -12.63
CA ASP A 217 -8.23 14.78 -13.69
C ASP A 217 -8.88 15.23 -15.02
N GLU A 218 -10.08 14.74 -15.35
CA GLU A 218 -10.88 15.21 -16.49
C GLU A 218 -11.27 16.69 -16.36
N GLU A 219 -11.76 17.10 -15.19
CA GLU A 219 -12.18 18.48 -14.96
C GLU A 219 -10.99 19.44 -14.99
N LEU A 220 -9.86 19.07 -14.39
CA LEU A 220 -8.59 19.82 -14.49
C LEU A 220 -8.14 20.03 -15.96
N GLN A 221 -8.39 19.04 -16.82
CA GLN A 221 -8.07 19.13 -18.24
C GLN A 221 -9.02 20.08 -18.99
N ARG A 222 -10.31 20.11 -18.62
CA ARG A 222 -11.27 21.11 -19.13
C ARG A 222 -10.83 22.52 -18.77
N PHE A 223 -10.43 22.74 -17.51
CA PHE A 223 -9.88 24.02 -17.04
C PHE A 223 -8.61 24.45 -17.80
N CYS A 224 -7.74 23.51 -18.14
CA CYS A 224 -6.54 23.82 -18.92
C CYS A 224 -6.86 24.32 -20.34
N SER A 225 -7.99 23.87 -20.91
CA SER A 225 -8.36 24.06 -22.31
C SER A 225 -9.46 25.11 -22.51
N ALA A 226 -10.17 25.51 -21.45
CA ALA A 226 -11.24 26.48 -21.50
C ALA A 226 -10.75 27.88 -21.89
N LYS A 227 -11.55 28.60 -22.68
CA LYS A 227 -11.33 30.01 -23.03
C LYS A 227 -11.62 30.93 -21.85
N GLU A 228 -12.62 30.59 -21.05
CA GLU A 228 -13.09 31.32 -19.88
C GLU A 228 -13.44 30.33 -18.77
N ILE A 229 -13.18 30.71 -17.51
CA ILE A 229 -13.43 29.87 -16.34
C ILE A 229 -14.69 30.35 -15.62
N LYS A 230 -15.78 29.63 -15.87
CA LYS A 230 -17.08 29.88 -15.23
C LYS A 230 -17.05 29.56 -13.74
N LYS A 231 -17.84 30.29 -12.95
CA LYS A 231 -17.97 30.09 -11.50
C LYS A 231 -18.52 28.70 -11.16
N GLU A 232 -19.44 28.19 -11.98
CA GLU A 232 -20.02 26.86 -11.86
C GLU A 232 -18.97 25.76 -12.04
N GLY A 233 -18.06 25.92 -13.01
CA GLY A 233 -16.95 24.99 -13.21
C GLY A 233 -16.02 24.95 -11.99
N ILE A 234 -15.77 26.10 -11.35
CA ILE A 234 -14.95 26.14 -10.13
C ILE A 234 -15.63 25.38 -8.99
N LYS A 235 -16.93 25.60 -8.79
CA LYS A 235 -17.69 24.87 -7.77
C LYS A 235 -17.65 23.36 -8.01
N SER A 236 -17.82 22.94 -9.26
CA SER A 236 -17.75 21.53 -9.65
C SER A 236 -16.37 20.93 -9.37
N LEU A 237 -15.29 21.62 -9.73
CA LEU A 237 -13.94 21.16 -9.46
C LEU A 237 -13.63 21.13 -7.96
N ILE A 238 -14.08 22.10 -7.17
CA ILE A 238 -13.92 22.08 -5.70
C ILE A 238 -14.59 20.83 -5.11
N ALA A 239 -15.84 20.53 -5.50
CA ALA A 239 -16.52 19.33 -5.01
C ALA A 239 -15.76 18.03 -5.36
N LEU A 240 -15.16 17.96 -6.55
CA LEU A 240 -14.30 16.84 -6.93
C LEU A 240 -13.01 16.78 -6.09
N LEU A 241 -12.39 17.93 -5.82
CA LEU A 241 -11.22 17.98 -4.94
C LEU A 241 -11.58 17.52 -3.52
N ASP A 242 -12.76 17.86 -3.01
CA ASP A 242 -13.21 17.47 -1.68
C ASP A 242 -13.44 15.95 -1.59
N ASN A 243 -14.06 15.35 -2.61
CA ASN A 243 -14.19 13.89 -2.68
C ASN A 243 -12.83 13.18 -2.70
N VAL A 244 -11.87 13.71 -3.46
CA VAL A 244 -10.50 13.17 -3.48
C VAL A 244 -9.80 13.38 -2.12
N ASP A 245 -10.08 14.46 -1.39
CA ASP A 245 -9.50 14.69 -0.05
C ASP A 245 -9.87 13.59 0.92
N VAL A 246 -11.16 13.22 0.95
CA VAL A 246 -11.68 12.19 1.85
C VAL A 246 -10.97 10.86 1.57
N VAL A 247 -10.89 10.47 0.29
CA VAL A 247 -10.19 9.25 -0.12
C VAL A 247 -8.70 9.29 0.24
N VAL A 248 -8.05 10.45 0.10
CA VAL A 248 -6.63 10.63 0.43
C VAL A 248 -6.39 10.59 1.93
N GLU A 249 -7.31 11.15 2.73
CA GLU A 249 -7.27 11.14 4.18
C GLU A 249 -7.44 9.72 4.74
N ASP A 250 -8.46 9.00 4.28
CA ASP A 250 -8.67 7.59 4.65
C ASP A 250 -7.45 6.72 4.31
N LEU A 251 -6.83 7.00 3.15
CA LEU A 251 -5.63 6.31 2.71
C LEU A 251 -4.42 6.64 3.58
N GLU A 252 -4.23 7.90 3.95
CA GLU A 252 -3.15 8.38 4.82
C GLU A 252 -3.22 7.68 6.18
N GLU A 253 -4.41 7.64 6.80
CA GLU A 253 -4.66 6.95 8.07
C GLU A 253 -4.43 5.44 7.97
N SER A 254 -4.93 4.82 6.90
CA SER A 254 -4.77 3.40 6.67
C SER A 254 -3.29 3.00 6.49
N LEU A 255 -2.52 3.80 5.74
CA LEU A 255 -1.08 3.56 5.56
C LEU A 255 -0.30 3.78 6.85
N GLU A 256 -0.64 4.80 7.64
CA GLU A 256 -0.04 5.04 8.95
C GLU A 256 -0.28 3.84 9.90
N SER A 257 -1.51 3.33 9.94
CA SER A 257 -1.88 2.15 10.71
C SER A 257 -1.04 0.94 10.31
N VAL A 258 -0.99 0.62 9.01
CA VAL A 258 -0.18 -0.50 8.49
C VAL A 258 1.30 -0.32 8.82
N TYR A 259 1.87 0.86 8.60
CA TYR A 259 3.28 1.16 8.88
C TYR A 259 3.64 0.88 10.34
N ARG A 260 2.81 1.34 11.29
CA ARG A 260 3.01 1.08 12.73
C ARG A 260 2.95 -0.41 13.04
N ARG A 261 1.98 -1.14 12.50
CA ARG A 261 1.85 -2.59 12.75
C ARG A 261 3.00 -3.38 12.14
N MET A 262 3.51 -2.98 10.98
CA MET A 262 4.70 -3.58 10.37
C MET A 262 5.95 -3.41 11.24
N ILE A 263 6.15 -2.22 11.83
CA ILE A 263 7.24 -1.98 12.79
C ILE A 263 7.08 -2.91 13.99
N GLN A 264 5.89 -2.98 14.58
CA GLN A 264 5.60 -3.85 15.73
C GLN A 264 5.92 -5.32 15.41
N ALA A 265 5.42 -5.84 14.29
CA ALA A 265 5.68 -7.21 13.87
C ALA A 265 7.19 -7.48 13.66
N ARG A 266 7.92 -6.52 13.07
CA ARG A 266 9.38 -6.61 12.89
C ARG A 266 10.11 -6.65 14.24
N VAL A 267 9.72 -5.80 15.18
CA VAL A 267 10.30 -5.78 16.55
C VAL A 267 10.03 -7.10 17.26
N SER A 268 8.79 -7.62 17.21
CA SER A 268 8.45 -8.92 17.81
C SER A 268 9.29 -10.05 17.23
N LEU A 269 9.51 -10.07 15.91
CA LEU A 269 10.39 -11.04 15.27
C LEU A 269 11.85 -10.88 15.71
N LEU A 270 12.37 -9.66 15.77
CA LEU A 270 13.74 -9.38 16.23
C LEU A 270 13.97 -9.82 17.68
N ASN A 271 12.99 -9.59 18.56
CA ASN A 271 13.08 -9.98 19.97
C ASN A 271 13.24 -11.50 20.10
N ILE A 272 12.47 -12.28 19.34
CA ILE A 272 12.60 -13.73 19.31
C ILE A 272 13.99 -14.16 18.84
N LEU A 273 14.50 -13.57 17.75
CA LEU A 273 15.81 -13.95 17.21
C LEU A 273 16.95 -13.55 18.16
N SER A 274 16.81 -12.42 18.85
CA SER A 274 17.81 -11.91 19.79
C SER A 274 17.86 -12.73 21.10
N LEU A 275 16.76 -13.36 21.51
CA LEU A 275 16.72 -14.27 22.66
C LEU A 275 17.46 -15.60 22.43
N HIS A 276 18.05 -15.80 21.24
CA HIS A 276 18.80 -17.01 20.87
C HIS A 276 20.25 -16.74 20.42
N ILE A 277 20.74 -15.51 20.59
CA ILE A 277 22.17 -15.18 20.50
C ILE A 277 22.71 -15.11 21.92
#